data_AF-A0AA42I6Y5-F1
#
_entry.id   AF-A0AA42I6Y5-F1
#
_cell.length_a   1.000
_cell.length_b   1.000
_cell.length_c   1.000
_cell.angle_alpha   90.00
_cell.angle_beta   90.00
_cell.angle_gamma   90.00
#
_symmetry.space_group_name_H-M   'P 1'
#
loop_
_entity.id
_entity.type
_entity.pdbx_description
1 polymer ?
#
loop_
_entity_poly.entity_id
_entity_poly.type
_entity_poly.pdbx_seq_one_letter_code
_entity_poly.pdbx_strand_id
1 'polypeptide(L)'
;MKKIFALSLVVSAISTCVLANEDMDIRALSVLNGVSTAEAKKSLFLDANRDAALDAIEKEFKGRISGIYVENSPTYKIVVRVKGYGTNQKRNVAVGNTIAKENLPIEIQYGATETREAGRAQINNVRKLVKNYFNTVQTYAYDEVTGAIVVAVKGKETVENLKKIDAIKTVWNNPNLPLEFKFVNWTIKPLVDAHG
;
A
#
# COMPACT_ATOMS: atom_id res chain seq x y z
N MET A 1 3.12 32.76 61.79
CA MET A 1 4.58 32.55 61.59
C MET A 1 4.75 31.14 60.98
N LYS A 2 4.95 30.98 59.67
CA LYS A 2 6.18 30.98 58.84
C LYS A 2 7.07 29.71 58.96
N LYS A 3 7.37 29.11 57.77
CA LYS A 3 8.42 28.12 57.36
C LYS A 3 8.03 26.63 57.49
N ILE A 4 7.85 25.79 56.45
CA ILE A 4 8.56 25.38 55.19
C ILE A 4 9.74 24.39 55.42
N PHE A 5 9.75 23.33 54.57
CA PHE A 5 10.78 22.37 54.11
C PHE A 5 10.52 20.90 54.55
N ALA A 6 9.93 20.01 53.73
CA ALA A 6 10.32 19.37 52.47
C ALA A 6 11.37 18.24 52.61
N LEU A 7 11.01 17.00 52.24
CA LEU A 7 11.88 16.15 51.43
C LEU A 7 11.08 15.05 50.69
N SER A 8 11.21 15.09 49.36
CA SER A 8 10.78 14.11 48.36
C SER A 8 11.74 12.91 48.34
N LEU A 9 11.24 11.70 48.01
CA LEU A 9 12.03 10.81 47.14
C LEU A 9 11.15 9.83 46.33
N VAL A 10 10.93 10.21 45.08
CA VAL A 10 11.08 9.40 43.85
C VAL A 10 10.23 8.13 43.71
N VAL A 11 9.09 8.28 43.03
CA VAL A 11 8.53 7.24 42.15
C VAL A 11 9.12 7.48 40.75
N SER A 12 10.07 6.67 40.32
CA SER A 12 10.58 6.69 38.94
C SER A 12 11.24 5.35 38.59
N ALA A 13 10.45 4.35 38.23
CA ALA A 13 10.97 3.12 37.63
C ALA A 13 9.95 2.42 36.73
N ILE A 14 9.19 3.15 35.91
CA ILE A 14 8.32 2.52 34.91
C ILE A 14 8.50 3.05 33.47
N SER A 15 9.43 3.99 33.22
CA SER A 15 9.63 4.54 31.85
C SER A 15 10.84 3.98 31.08
N THR A 16 11.65 3.09 31.65
CA THR A 16 12.88 2.61 30.97
C THR A 16 12.68 1.39 30.07
N CYS A 17 11.58 0.65 30.20
CA CYS A 17 11.37 -0.58 29.44
C CYS A 17 10.78 -0.35 28.04
N VAL A 18 9.98 0.72 27.85
CA VAL A 18 9.33 1.02 26.57
C VAL A 18 10.31 1.62 25.55
N LEU A 19 11.24 2.48 25.99
CA LEU A 19 12.23 3.12 25.11
C LEU A 19 13.31 2.15 24.60
N ALA A 20 13.65 1.14 25.40
CA ALA A 20 14.68 0.15 25.03
C ALA A 20 14.24 -0.75 23.86
N ASN A 21 12.94 -1.04 23.74
CA ASN A 21 12.41 -1.86 22.64
C ASN A 21 12.38 -1.08 21.31
N GLU A 22 11.95 0.19 21.35
CA GLU A 22 11.86 1.03 20.15
C GLU A 22 13.23 1.23 19.47
N ASP A 23 14.29 1.45 20.26
CA ASP A 23 15.66 1.59 19.75
C ASP A 23 16.22 0.30 19.13
N MET A 24 15.84 -0.87 19.65
CA MET A 24 16.22 -2.16 19.06
C MET A 24 15.47 -2.39 17.74
N ASP A 25 14.18 -2.07 17.68
CA ASP A 25 13.35 -2.24 16.49
C ASP A 25 13.81 -1.31 15.35
N ILE A 26 14.14 -0.06 15.66
CA ILE A 26 14.71 0.90 14.69
C ILE A 26 16.01 0.36 14.08
N ARG A 27 16.90 -0.21 14.90
CA ARG A 27 18.18 -0.79 14.43
C ARG A 27 17.95 -2.04 13.59
N ALA A 28 17.05 -2.93 14.02
CA ALA A 28 16.72 -4.14 13.28
C ALA A 28 16.14 -3.81 11.89
N LEU A 29 15.21 -2.85 11.81
CA LEU A 29 14.63 -2.38 10.55
C LEU A 29 15.64 -1.67 9.65
N SER A 30 16.51 -0.83 10.23
CA SER A 30 17.59 -0.17 9.50
C SER A 30 18.50 -1.17 8.81
N VAL A 31 18.91 -2.23 9.52
CA VAL A 31 19.75 -3.31 8.97
C VAL A 31 18.99 -4.13 7.94
N LEU A 32 17.76 -4.56 8.24
CA LEU A 32 16.94 -5.40 7.36
C LEU A 32 16.67 -4.73 6.01
N ASN A 33 16.36 -3.43 6.03
CA ASN A 33 15.93 -2.68 4.84
C ASN A 33 17.08 -1.90 4.18
N GLY A 34 18.29 -1.91 4.76
CA GLY A 34 19.44 -1.15 4.24
C GLY A 34 19.24 0.37 4.27
N VAL A 35 18.45 0.87 5.22
CA VAL A 35 18.11 2.30 5.37
C VAL A 35 18.76 2.90 6.61
N SER A 36 18.86 4.23 6.69
CA SER A 36 19.35 4.90 7.91
C SER A 36 18.43 4.66 9.11
N THR A 37 18.94 4.76 10.34
CA THR A 37 18.12 4.67 11.55
C THR A 37 17.04 5.74 11.63
N ALA A 38 17.28 6.94 11.08
CA ALA A 38 16.28 7.98 10.96
C ALA A 38 15.13 7.58 10.02
N GLU A 39 15.45 6.93 8.90
CA GLU A 39 14.45 6.43 7.95
C GLU A 39 13.69 5.23 8.51
N ALA A 40 14.37 4.33 9.24
CA ALA A 40 13.73 3.22 9.94
C ALA A 40 12.76 3.71 11.03
N LYS A 41 13.16 4.71 11.82
CA LYS A 41 12.28 5.36 12.80
C LYS A 41 11.05 5.98 12.14
N LYS A 42 11.24 6.64 11.01
CA LYS A 42 10.15 7.23 10.23
C LYS A 42 9.19 6.17 9.67
N SER A 43 9.72 5.04 9.20
CA SER A 43 8.94 3.87 8.75
C SER A 43 8.10 3.29 9.89
N LEU A 44 8.67 3.11 11.09
CA LEU A 44 7.92 2.64 12.26
C LEU A 44 6.82 3.59 12.67
N PHE A 45 7.11 4.90 12.68
CA PHE A 45 6.11 5.93 12.93
C PHE A 45 4.97 5.86 11.89
N LEU A 46 5.30 5.64 10.62
CA LEU A 46 4.33 5.47 9.55
C LEU A 46 3.46 4.22 9.72
N ASP A 47 4.06 3.08 10.03
CA ASP A 47 3.34 1.82 10.26
C ASP A 47 2.39 1.94 11.45
N ALA A 48 2.81 2.57 12.55
CA ALA A 48 1.99 2.78 13.74
C ALA A 48 0.80 3.72 13.53
N ASN A 49 0.89 4.63 12.55
CA ASN A 49 -0.14 5.64 12.27
C ASN A 49 -0.89 5.40 10.96
N ARG A 50 -0.64 4.25 10.31
CA ARG A 50 -1.14 3.94 8.97
C ARG A 50 -2.66 3.95 8.89
N ASP A 51 -3.33 3.29 9.82
CA ASP A 51 -4.79 3.11 9.75
C ASP A 51 -5.52 4.46 9.85
N ALA A 52 -5.12 5.31 10.79
CA ALA A 52 -5.70 6.65 10.93
C ALA A 52 -5.38 7.55 9.72
N ALA A 53 -4.23 7.38 9.07
CA ALA A 53 -3.92 8.05 7.82
C ALA A 53 -4.82 7.57 6.67
N LEU A 54 -5.03 6.26 6.56
CA LEU A 54 -5.90 5.64 5.56
C LEU A 54 -7.35 6.11 5.73
N ASP A 55 -7.88 6.15 6.95
CA ASP A 55 -9.24 6.65 7.21
C ASP A 55 -9.41 8.11 6.77
N ALA A 56 -8.41 8.95 7.05
CA ALA A 56 -8.43 10.35 6.62
C ALA A 56 -8.40 10.47 5.08
N ILE A 57 -7.54 9.68 4.41
CA ILE A 57 -7.45 9.61 2.96
C ILE A 57 -8.76 9.13 2.33
N GLU A 58 -9.34 8.04 2.86
CA GLU A 58 -10.60 7.48 2.36
C GLU A 58 -11.76 8.46 2.50
N LYS A 59 -11.80 9.22 3.60
CA LYS A 59 -12.80 10.26 3.81
C LYS A 59 -12.63 11.43 2.82
N GLU A 60 -11.39 11.89 2.60
CA GLU A 60 -11.11 13.03 1.71
C GLU A 60 -11.37 12.70 0.24
N PHE A 61 -10.93 11.53 -0.22
CA PHE A 61 -10.99 11.13 -1.63
C PHE A 61 -12.09 10.11 -1.95
N LYS A 62 -13.13 10.08 -1.12
CA LYS A 62 -14.24 9.13 -1.23
C LYS A 62 -14.75 9.00 -2.67
N GLY A 63 -14.78 7.77 -3.17
CA GLY A 63 -15.27 7.45 -4.52
C GLY A 63 -14.36 7.92 -5.67
N ARG A 64 -13.15 8.39 -5.37
CA ARG A 64 -12.15 8.81 -6.37
C ARG A 64 -10.82 8.07 -6.24
N ILE A 65 -10.63 7.27 -5.20
CA ILE A 65 -9.39 6.53 -4.99
C ILE A 65 -9.22 5.51 -6.11
N SER A 66 -8.10 5.60 -6.81
CA SER A 66 -7.64 4.62 -7.80
C SER A 66 -6.72 3.58 -7.16
N GLY A 67 -5.98 3.95 -6.12
CA GLY A 67 -5.11 3.02 -5.40
C GLY A 67 -4.40 3.70 -4.24
N ILE A 68 -4.08 2.94 -3.19
CA ILE A 68 -3.27 3.37 -2.06
C ILE A 68 -2.20 2.33 -1.81
N TYR A 69 -0.93 2.74 -1.84
CA TYR A 69 0.18 1.84 -1.61
C TYR A 69 1.35 2.58 -0.94
N VAL A 70 2.31 1.80 -0.46
CA VAL A 70 3.50 2.34 0.19
C VAL A 70 4.69 2.17 -0.75
N GLU A 71 5.47 3.23 -0.92
CA GLU A 71 6.79 3.18 -1.56
C GLU A 71 7.86 3.27 -0.48
N ASN A 72 8.77 2.30 -0.43
CA ASN A 72 9.82 2.20 0.61
C ASN A 72 11.20 2.71 0.13
N SER A 73 11.32 3.15 -1.12
CA SER A 73 12.60 3.59 -1.72
C SER A 73 12.38 4.66 -2.79
N PRO A 74 13.21 5.72 -2.86
CA PRO A 74 14.36 6.00 -1.98
C PRO A 74 13.98 6.52 -0.58
N THR A 75 12.70 6.86 -0.35
CA THR A 75 12.17 7.25 0.95
C THR A 75 10.78 6.65 1.17
N TYR A 76 10.46 6.31 2.41
CA TYR A 76 9.17 5.74 2.80
C TYR A 76 8.07 6.80 2.67
N LYS A 77 7.03 6.51 1.87
CA LYS A 77 5.83 7.36 1.72
C LYS A 77 4.59 6.57 1.36
N ILE A 78 3.43 7.12 1.69
CA ILE A 78 2.12 6.63 1.20
C ILE A 78 1.81 7.34 -0.11
N VAL A 79 1.51 6.57 -1.16
CA VAL A 79 1.04 7.10 -2.43
C VAL A 79 -0.45 6.86 -2.56
N VAL A 80 -1.18 7.92 -2.88
CA VAL A 80 -2.63 7.90 -3.13
C VAL A 80 -2.88 8.31 -4.56
N ARG A 81 -3.28 7.35 -5.40
CA ARG A 81 -3.68 7.62 -6.79
C ARG A 81 -5.15 7.98 -6.83
N VAL A 82 -5.50 9.06 -7.50
CA VAL A 82 -6.85 9.65 -7.50
C VAL A 82 -7.35 9.87 -8.92
N LYS A 83 -8.60 9.48 -9.17
CA LYS A 83 -9.29 9.66 -10.44
C LYS A 83 -9.59 11.14 -10.70
N GLY A 84 -9.39 11.53 -11.96
CA GLY A 84 -9.70 12.86 -12.47
C GLY A 84 -8.51 13.82 -12.42
N TYR A 85 -8.70 14.99 -13.04
CA TYR A 85 -7.66 15.99 -13.22
C TYR A 85 -7.27 16.67 -11.90
N GLY A 86 -5.99 17.02 -11.79
CA GLY A 86 -5.42 17.72 -10.67
C GLY A 86 -3.90 17.83 -10.80
N THR A 87 -3.28 18.58 -9.90
CA THR A 87 -1.82 18.66 -9.80
C THR A 87 -1.36 17.73 -8.72
N ASN A 88 -0.32 16.93 -8.98
CA ASN A 88 0.26 16.05 -7.97
C ASN A 88 0.73 16.86 -6.77
N GLN A 89 0.47 16.35 -5.57
CA GLN A 89 0.73 17.07 -4.33
C GLN A 89 1.49 16.19 -3.37
N LYS A 90 2.53 16.77 -2.77
CA LYS A 90 3.20 16.19 -1.61
C LYS A 90 2.63 16.87 -0.39
N ARG A 91 1.99 16.10 0.48
CA ARG A 91 1.37 16.58 1.70
C ARG A 91 1.90 15.80 2.89
N ASN A 92 1.65 16.41 4.03
CA ASN A 92 1.91 15.88 5.33
C ASN A 92 0.55 15.76 6.01
N VAL A 93 0.06 14.54 6.24
CA VAL A 93 -1.18 14.36 6.99
C VAL A 93 -0.82 14.29 8.46
N ALA A 94 -1.36 15.24 9.23
CA ALA A 94 -1.26 15.20 10.68
C ALA A 94 -2.16 14.07 11.18
N VAL A 95 -1.56 12.95 11.57
CA VAL A 95 -2.29 11.87 12.24
C VAL A 95 -2.30 12.16 13.74
N GLY A 96 -3.51 12.31 14.29
CA GLY A 96 -3.70 12.71 15.68
C GLY A 96 -3.44 11.55 16.65
N ASN A 97 -2.36 11.64 17.42
CA ASN A 97 -2.36 11.82 18.89
C ASN A 97 -0.94 11.65 19.50
N THR A 98 0.12 11.63 18.69
CA THR A 98 1.49 11.46 19.18
C THR A 98 2.20 12.77 19.43
N ILE A 99 2.89 12.81 20.57
CA ILE A 99 3.69 13.93 21.11
C ILE A 99 4.83 14.34 20.15
N ALA A 100 5.18 13.48 19.19
CA ALA A 100 6.02 13.82 18.06
C ALA A 100 5.16 14.30 16.88
N LYS A 101 5.25 15.60 16.56
CA LYS A 101 4.73 16.20 15.32
C LYS A 101 5.57 15.76 14.12
N GLU A 102 5.73 14.45 13.92
CA GLU A 102 6.27 13.94 12.67
C GLU A 102 5.13 13.81 11.67
N ASN A 103 5.37 14.36 10.49
CA ASN A 103 4.37 14.36 9.43
C ASN A 103 4.52 13.09 8.59
N LEU A 104 3.40 12.41 8.31
CA LEU A 104 3.42 11.29 7.36
C LEU A 104 3.54 11.83 5.94
N PRO A 105 4.62 11.51 5.19
CA PRO A 105 4.75 11.90 3.80
C PRO A 105 3.71 11.16 2.95
N ILE A 106 2.78 11.92 2.40
CA ILE A 106 1.76 11.42 1.48
C ILE A 106 1.93 12.10 0.12
N GLU A 107 2.00 11.31 -0.93
CA GLU A 107 1.99 11.79 -2.30
C GLU A 107 0.65 11.49 -2.95
N ILE A 108 -0.08 12.54 -3.29
CA ILE A 108 -1.33 12.43 -4.04
C ILE A 108 -1.00 12.57 -5.52
N GLN A 109 -1.34 11.53 -6.28
CA GLN A 109 -1.15 11.47 -7.72
C GLN A 109 -2.51 11.54 -8.41
N TYR A 110 -2.75 12.63 -9.14
CA TYR A 110 -3.97 12.80 -9.94
C TYR A 110 -3.78 12.24 -11.35
N GLY A 111 -4.88 12.16 -12.11
CA GLY A 111 -4.86 11.71 -13.49
C GLY A 111 -5.09 10.21 -13.67
N ALA A 112 -5.45 9.49 -12.60
CA ALA A 112 -5.91 8.12 -12.77
C ALA A 112 -7.21 8.11 -13.60
N THR A 113 -7.33 7.12 -14.48
CA THR A 113 -8.45 6.96 -15.41
C THR A 113 -9.65 6.31 -14.74
N GLU A 114 -9.44 5.45 -13.74
CA GLU A 114 -10.49 4.70 -13.07
C GLU A 114 -10.27 4.58 -11.56
N THR A 115 -11.35 4.34 -10.80
CA THR A 115 -11.28 4.08 -9.36
C THR A 115 -10.94 2.62 -9.07
N ARG A 116 -10.40 2.36 -7.88
CA ARG A 116 -10.13 1.02 -7.36
C ARG A 116 -11.40 0.17 -7.37
N GLU A 117 -12.53 0.73 -6.94
CA GLU A 117 -13.80 0.02 -6.84
C GLU A 117 -14.32 -0.36 -8.23
N ALA A 118 -14.25 0.57 -9.19
CA ALA A 118 -14.65 0.30 -10.57
C ALA A 118 -13.71 -0.72 -11.24
N GLY A 119 -12.39 -0.63 -11.00
CA GLY A 119 -11.41 -1.62 -11.46
C GLY A 119 -11.69 -3.02 -10.92
N ARG A 120 -11.93 -3.14 -9.60
CA ARG A 120 -12.28 -4.41 -8.95
C ARG A 120 -13.60 -4.99 -9.45
N ALA A 121 -14.59 -4.15 -9.74
CA ALA A 121 -15.87 -4.59 -10.29
C ALA A 121 -15.73 -5.27 -11.67
N GLN A 122 -14.72 -4.90 -12.46
CA GLN A 122 -14.46 -5.47 -13.79
C GLN A 122 -13.71 -6.81 -13.77
N ILE A 123 -13.17 -7.24 -12.63
CA ILE A 123 -12.40 -8.50 -12.52
C ILE A 123 -13.21 -9.71 -13.01
N ASN A 124 -14.50 -9.77 -12.70
CA ASN A 124 -15.35 -10.89 -13.14
C ASN A 124 -15.56 -10.90 -14.66
N ASN A 125 -15.59 -9.73 -15.31
CA ASN A 125 -15.70 -9.63 -16.77
C ASN A 125 -14.41 -10.09 -17.44
N VAL A 126 -13.25 -9.63 -16.92
CA VAL A 126 -11.93 -10.10 -17.36
C VAL A 126 -11.81 -11.62 -17.17
N ARG A 127 -12.25 -12.17 -16.04
CA ARG A 127 -12.23 -13.62 -15.79
C ARG A 127 -13.02 -14.39 -16.85
N LYS A 128 -14.24 -13.94 -17.18
CA LYS A 128 -15.09 -14.56 -18.21
C LYS A 128 -14.45 -14.51 -19.61
N LEU A 129 -13.71 -13.44 -19.92
CA LEU A 129 -13.01 -13.29 -21.18
C LEU A 129 -11.78 -14.23 -21.25
N VAL A 130 -10.91 -14.16 -20.23
CA VAL A 130 -9.61 -14.86 -20.21
C VAL A 130 -9.77 -16.38 -20.17
N LYS A 131 -10.79 -16.91 -19.47
CA LYS A 131 -11.00 -18.36 -19.34
C LYS A 131 -11.20 -19.09 -20.68
N ASN A 132 -11.56 -18.36 -21.74
CA ASN A 132 -11.72 -18.92 -23.08
C ASN A 132 -10.36 -19.22 -23.76
N TYR A 133 -9.26 -18.69 -23.22
CA TYR A 133 -7.92 -18.79 -23.78
C TYR A 133 -6.93 -19.51 -22.86
N PHE A 134 -7.07 -19.33 -21.55
CA PHE A 134 -6.19 -19.92 -20.54
C PHE A 134 -7.00 -20.68 -19.49
N ASN A 135 -6.68 -21.96 -19.31
CA ASN A 135 -7.20 -22.79 -18.21
C ASN A 135 -6.25 -22.84 -17.00
N THR A 136 -5.06 -22.24 -17.09
CA THR A 136 -4.04 -22.22 -16.04
C THR A 136 -3.95 -20.88 -15.30
N VAL A 137 -4.99 -20.05 -15.38
CA VAL A 137 -5.02 -18.78 -14.64
C VAL A 137 -5.09 -19.05 -13.14
N GLN A 138 -4.24 -18.37 -12.38
CA GLN A 138 -4.14 -18.54 -10.94
C GLN A 138 -4.80 -17.40 -10.17
N THR A 139 -4.60 -16.16 -10.61
CA THR A 139 -5.17 -14.99 -9.94
C THR A 139 -5.60 -13.91 -10.92
N TYR A 140 -6.56 -13.11 -10.45
CA TYR A 140 -6.97 -11.86 -11.06
C TYR A 140 -6.97 -10.81 -9.95
N ALA A 141 -6.20 -9.75 -10.12
CA ALA A 141 -6.11 -8.68 -9.13
C ALA A 141 -6.15 -7.32 -9.81
N TYR A 142 -6.71 -6.34 -9.13
CA TYR A 142 -6.52 -4.95 -9.51
C TYR A 142 -5.22 -4.47 -8.85
N ASP A 143 -4.29 -4.00 -9.66
CA ASP A 143 -3.01 -3.47 -9.20
C ASP A 143 -3.17 -1.97 -8.89
N GLU A 144 -3.14 -1.63 -7.61
CA GLU A 144 -3.34 -0.25 -7.14
C GLU A 144 -2.18 0.68 -7.56
N VAL A 145 -1.00 0.13 -7.86
CA VAL A 145 0.17 0.88 -8.32
C VAL A 145 0.00 1.33 -9.76
N THR A 146 -0.37 0.41 -10.65
CA THR A 146 -0.48 0.70 -12.09
C THR A 146 -1.88 1.12 -12.51
N GLY A 147 -2.91 0.68 -11.79
CA GLY A 147 -4.32 0.83 -12.15
C GLY A 147 -4.78 -0.17 -13.19
N ALA A 148 -3.99 -1.23 -13.42
CA ALA A 148 -4.32 -2.31 -14.34
C ALA A 148 -5.01 -3.47 -13.61
N ILE A 149 -5.78 -4.26 -14.36
CA ILE A 149 -6.10 -5.63 -13.92
C ILE A 149 -4.93 -6.52 -14.33
N VAL A 150 -4.32 -7.18 -13.35
CA VAL A 150 -3.23 -8.13 -13.54
C VAL A 150 -3.76 -9.55 -13.47
N VAL A 151 -3.43 -10.33 -14.50
CA VAL A 151 -3.77 -11.75 -14.62
C VAL A 151 -2.51 -12.59 -14.49
N ALA A 152 -2.42 -13.40 -13.44
CA ALA A 152 -1.29 -14.32 -13.27
C ALA A 152 -1.65 -15.69 -13.88
N VAL A 153 -0.86 -16.13 -14.85
CA VAL A 153 -1.07 -17.39 -15.57
C VAL A 153 0.09 -18.34 -15.28
N LYS A 154 -0.21 -19.57 -14.86
CA LYS A 154 0.83 -20.58 -14.71
C LYS A 154 1.35 -21.00 -16.08
N GLY A 155 2.66 -20.89 -16.28
CA GLY A 155 3.30 -21.26 -17.54
C GLY A 155 4.50 -20.38 -17.86
N LYS A 156 4.81 -20.30 -19.15
CA LYS A 156 5.89 -19.48 -19.69
C LYS A 156 5.36 -18.54 -20.75
N GLU A 157 6.06 -17.43 -20.93
CA GLU A 157 5.85 -16.56 -22.07
C GLU A 157 6.35 -17.26 -23.33
N THR A 158 5.43 -17.59 -24.22
CA THR A 158 5.71 -18.21 -25.53
C THR A 158 5.01 -17.41 -26.61
N VAL A 159 5.46 -17.53 -27.86
CA VAL A 159 4.83 -16.84 -29.00
C VAL A 159 3.34 -17.16 -29.11
N GLU A 160 2.93 -18.41 -28.85
CA GLU A 160 1.52 -18.80 -28.87
C GLU A 160 0.72 -18.13 -27.75
N ASN A 161 1.29 -18.05 -26.54
CA ASN A 161 0.63 -17.42 -25.40
C ASN A 161 0.53 -15.89 -25.55
N LEU A 162 1.53 -15.26 -26.16
CA LEU A 162 1.49 -13.83 -26.49
C LEU A 162 0.38 -13.53 -27.50
N LYS A 163 0.20 -14.36 -28.54
CA LYS A 163 -0.93 -14.23 -29.48
C LYS A 163 -2.30 -14.32 -28.79
N LYS A 164 -2.45 -15.20 -27.78
CA LYS A 164 -3.66 -15.28 -26.97
C LYS A 164 -3.88 -14.00 -26.17
N ILE A 165 -2.82 -13.45 -25.57
CA ILE A 165 -2.88 -12.18 -24.83
C ILE A 165 -3.30 -11.04 -25.76
N ASP A 166 -2.74 -10.95 -26.96
CA ASP A 166 -3.09 -9.91 -27.93
C ASP A 166 -4.58 -9.99 -28.30
N ALA A 167 -5.08 -11.20 -28.62
CA ALA A 167 -6.49 -11.42 -28.91
C ALA A 167 -7.39 -11.00 -27.73
N ILE A 168 -7.01 -11.33 -26.49
CA ILE A 168 -7.75 -10.92 -25.30
C ILE A 168 -7.74 -9.38 -25.16
N LYS A 169 -6.59 -8.73 -25.31
CA LYS A 169 -6.46 -7.27 -25.20
C LYS A 169 -7.27 -6.55 -26.26
N THR A 170 -7.33 -7.07 -27.49
CA THR A 170 -8.17 -6.55 -28.57
C THR A 170 -9.66 -6.65 -28.24
N VAL A 171 -10.11 -7.76 -27.64
CA VAL A 171 -11.52 -7.90 -27.23
C VAL A 171 -11.84 -7.03 -26.03
N TRP A 172 -10.91 -6.89 -25.09
CA TRP A 172 -11.10 -6.07 -23.89
C TRP A 172 -11.21 -4.58 -24.21
N ASN A 173 -10.32 -4.05 -25.07
CA ASN A 173 -10.32 -2.69 -25.61
C ASN A 173 -10.79 -1.59 -24.65
N ASN A 174 -10.30 -1.59 -23.41
CA ASN A 174 -10.62 -0.57 -22.42
C ASN A 174 -9.37 0.26 -22.09
N PRO A 175 -9.24 1.47 -22.65
CA PRO A 175 -8.06 2.31 -22.41
C PRO A 175 -7.98 2.83 -20.97
N ASN A 176 -9.09 2.86 -20.23
CA ASN A 176 -9.13 3.37 -18.86
C ASN A 176 -8.78 2.31 -17.82
N LEU A 177 -8.78 1.03 -18.20
CA LEU A 177 -8.49 -0.08 -17.30
C LEU A 177 -7.62 -1.10 -18.04
N PRO A 178 -6.30 -0.87 -18.10
CA PRO A 178 -5.37 -1.75 -18.81
C PRO A 178 -5.42 -3.18 -18.28
N LEU A 179 -5.08 -4.13 -19.15
CA LEU A 179 -4.99 -5.55 -18.80
C LEU A 179 -3.54 -6.01 -18.95
N GLU A 180 -2.96 -6.50 -17.86
CA GLU A 180 -1.61 -7.01 -17.81
C GLU A 180 -1.59 -8.51 -17.52
N PHE A 181 -0.61 -9.20 -18.09
CA PHE A 181 -0.43 -10.64 -17.88
C PHE A 181 0.96 -10.89 -17.31
N LYS A 182 1.02 -11.78 -16.31
CA LYS A 182 2.28 -12.26 -15.72
C LYS A 182 2.31 -13.77 -15.80
N PHE A 183 3.33 -14.32 -16.46
CA PHE A 183 3.58 -15.75 -16.45
C PHE A 183 4.38 -16.13 -15.21
N VAL A 184 3.89 -17.11 -14.46
CA VAL A 184 4.54 -17.61 -13.25
C VAL A 184 4.81 -19.10 -13.38
N ASN A 185 5.95 -19.56 -12.90
CA ASN A 185 6.36 -20.98 -12.95
C ASN A 185 6.04 -21.74 -11.65
N TRP A 186 5.51 -21.07 -10.61
CA TRP A 186 5.04 -21.68 -9.36
C TRP A 186 3.51 -21.64 -9.25
N THR A 187 2.96 -22.40 -8.30
CA THR A 187 1.54 -22.36 -7.96
C THR A 187 1.30 -21.31 -6.90
N ILE A 188 0.40 -20.36 -7.15
CA ILE A 188 -0.05 -19.36 -6.17
C ILE A 188 -1.13 -20.01 -5.31
N LYS A 189 -0.88 -20.16 -4.01
CA LYS A 189 -1.89 -20.59 -3.06
C LYS A 189 -2.64 -19.37 -2.53
N PRO A 190 -3.99 -19.36 -2.53
CA PRO A 190 -4.71 -18.33 -1.79
C PRO A 190 -4.32 -18.43 -0.32
N LEU A 191 -4.11 -17.29 0.32
CA LEU A 191 -4.09 -17.25 1.78
C LEU A 191 -5.49 -17.71 2.22
N VAL A 192 -5.55 -18.75 3.05
CA VAL A 192 -6.82 -19.20 3.61
C VAL A 192 -7.36 -18.04 4.42
N ASP A 193 -8.57 -17.57 4.11
CA ASP A 193 -9.20 -16.50 4.87
C ASP A 193 -9.25 -16.93 6.35
N ALA A 194 -8.53 -16.20 7.21
CA ALA A 194 -8.61 -16.35 8.65
C ALA A 194 -9.91 -15.69 9.17
N HIS A 195 -11.05 -16.02 8.58
CA HIS A 195 -12.37 -15.59 8.99
C HIS A 195 -13.36 -16.74 8.74
N GLY A 196 -13.39 -17.68 9.70
CA GLY A 196 -14.60 -18.43 10.03
C GLY A 196 -15.40 -17.67 11.07
#